data_AF-D0GMX8-F1
#
_entry.id   AF-D0GMX8-F1
#
_cell.length_a   1.000
_cell.length_b   1.000
_cell.length_c   1.000
_cell.angle_alpha   90.00
_cell.angle_beta   90.00
_cell.angle_gamma   90.00
#
_symmetry.space_group_name_H-M   'P 1'
#
loop_
_entity.id
_entity.type
_entity.pdbx_description
1 polymer ?
#
loop_
_entity_poly.entity_id
_entity_poly.type
_entity_poly.pdbx_seq_one_letter_code
_entity_poly.pdbx_strand_id
1 'polypeptide(L)'
;MKTIMKKNDNFTIIANNLILDNSISWKAKSILIYMLSRPKGWSYNAAEISKHSKDGINAVYSGLKELVKAKYVSRKKLADGSLCYYIFENKSENNIIDCYEKIANQENPN
;
A
#
# COMPACT_ATOMS: atom_id res chain seq x y z
N MET A 1 20.70 17.83 29.07
CA MET A 1 21.19 16.43 28.94
C MET A 1 20.59 15.85 27.66
N LYS A 2 21.41 15.35 26.72
CA LYS A 2 20.93 14.82 25.43
C LYS A 2 20.69 13.32 25.57
N THR A 3 19.44 12.90 25.76
CA THR A 3 19.09 11.48 25.84
C THR A 3 19.10 10.88 24.44
N ILE A 4 20.07 10.03 24.14
CA ILE A 4 20.10 9.24 22.91
C ILE A 4 19.29 7.96 23.18
N MET A 5 18.02 7.94 22.79
CA MET A 5 17.21 6.73 22.84
C MET A 5 17.71 5.74 21.77
N LYS A 6 18.30 4.63 22.20
CA LYS A 6 18.50 3.47 21.32
C LYS A 6 17.15 2.78 21.13
N LYS A 7 16.61 2.80 19.91
CA LYS A 7 15.45 1.98 19.55
C LYS A 7 15.89 0.52 19.49
N ASN A 8 15.48 -0.29 20.48
CA ASN A 8 15.76 -1.72 20.51
C ASN A 8 14.57 -2.58 20.06
N ASP A 9 13.40 -1.94 19.87
CA ASP A 9 12.14 -2.56 19.44
C ASP A 9 11.34 -1.57 18.55
N ASN A 10 10.18 -2.01 18.05
CA ASN A 10 9.22 -1.17 17.31
C ASN A 10 9.80 -0.50 16.05
N PHE A 11 10.54 -1.27 15.25
CA PHE A 11 11.03 -0.85 13.94
C PHE A 11 10.50 -1.77 12.84
N THR A 12 10.38 -1.22 11.63
CA THR A 12 10.02 -1.99 10.43
C THR A 12 11.30 -2.23 9.65
N ILE A 13 11.63 -3.50 9.42
CA ILE A 13 12.67 -3.90 8.46
C ILE A 13 12.01 -3.95 7.09
N ILE A 14 12.61 -3.29 6.11
CA ILE A 14 12.19 -3.32 4.71
C ILE A 14 13.41 -3.55 3.83
N ALA A 15 13.22 -4.26 2.74
CA ALA A 15 14.23 -4.53 1.74
C ALA A 15 14.53 -3.26 0.93
N ASN A 16 15.82 -3.06 0.62
CA ASN A 16 16.29 -1.86 -0.07
C ASN A 16 15.69 -1.72 -1.48
N ASN A 17 15.33 -2.83 -2.13
CA ASN A 17 14.70 -2.81 -3.46
C ASN A 17 13.42 -1.96 -3.48
N LEU A 18 12.60 -2.02 -2.44
CA LEU A 18 11.38 -1.21 -2.28
C LEU A 18 11.72 0.28 -2.16
N ILE A 19 12.74 0.62 -1.36
CA ILE A 19 13.19 2.00 -1.15
C ILE A 19 13.79 2.57 -2.43
N LEU A 20 14.57 1.76 -3.15
CA LEU A 20 15.29 2.15 -4.36
C LEU A 20 14.43 2.11 -5.63
N ASP A 21 13.18 1.65 -5.54
CA ASP A 21 12.27 1.63 -6.69
C ASP A 21 11.89 3.05 -7.13
N ASN A 22 12.44 3.50 -8.26
CA ASN A 22 12.16 4.83 -8.81
C ASN A 22 10.86 4.89 -9.62
N SER A 23 10.15 3.76 -9.80
CA SER A 23 8.86 3.72 -10.49
C SER A 23 7.69 4.21 -9.64
N ILE A 24 7.92 4.42 -8.33
CA ILE A 24 6.92 4.89 -7.38
C ILE A 24 7.38 6.12 -6.60
N SER A 25 6.43 7.00 -6.30
CA SER A 25 6.64 8.24 -5.56
C SER A 25 7.01 7.99 -4.10
N TRP A 26 7.69 8.95 -3.47
CA TRP A 26 7.97 8.92 -2.04
C TRP A 26 6.73 8.77 -1.17
N LYS A 27 5.60 9.34 -1.62
CA LYS A 27 4.29 9.19 -1.00
C LYS A 27 3.83 7.73 -1.05
N ALA A 28 3.86 7.10 -2.23
CA ALA A 28 3.51 5.69 -2.40
C ALA A 28 4.42 4.78 -1.55
N LYS A 29 5.74 5.02 -1.55
CA LYS A 29 6.70 4.30 -0.69
C LYS A 29 6.31 4.41 0.79
N SER A 30 6.03 5.62 1.25
CA SER A 30 5.66 5.86 2.66
C SER A 30 4.36 5.15 3.05
N ILE A 31 3.34 5.17 2.17
CA ILE A 31 2.09 4.45 2.38
C ILE A 31 2.34 2.94 2.46
N LEU A 32 3.15 2.39 1.54
CA LEU A 32 3.48 0.96 1.52
C LEU A 32 4.21 0.53 2.79
N ILE A 33 5.22 1.28 3.22
CA ILE A 33 5.97 1.01 4.46
C ILE A 33 5.04 1.07 5.67
N TYR A 34 4.15 2.07 5.72
CA TYR A 34 3.12 2.13 6.76
C TYR A 34 2.23 0.89 6.76
N MET A 35 1.76 0.44 5.59
CA MET A 35 0.93 -0.76 5.49
C MET A 35 1.68 -2.02 5.98
N LEU A 36 2.95 -2.19 5.58
CA LEU A 36 3.82 -3.29 6.00
C LEU A 36 4.17 -3.26 7.50
N SER A 37 4.13 -2.08 8.14
CA SER A 37 4.37 -1.93 9.58
C SER A 37 3.20 -2.41 10.46
N ARG A 38 2.03 -2.68 9.88
CA ARG A 38 0.84 -3.09 10.64
C ARG A 38 0.85 -4.60 10.91
N PRO A 39 0.25 -5.05 12.02
CA PRO A 39 0.10 -6.48 12.30
C PRO A 39 -0.75 -7.18 11.22
N LYS A 40 -0.52 -8.48 11.06
CA LYS A 40 -1.31 -9.34 10.17
C LYS A 40 -2.80 -9.24 10.52
N GLY A 41 -3.65 -9.09 9.50
CA GLY A 41 -5.10 -8.98 9.68
C GLY A 41 -5.60 -7.55 9.93
N TRP A 42 -4.71 -6.54 9.87
CA TRP A 42 -5.14 -5.15 9.89
C TRP A 42 -6.14 -4.87 8.77
N SER A 43 -7.30 -4.29 9.11
CA SER A 43 -8.29 -3.89 8.12
C SER A 43 -7.88 -2.59 7.44
N TYR A 44 -7.36 -2.69 6.22
CA TYR A 44 -6.93 -1.53 5.46
C TYR A 44 -8.11 -0.81 4.81
N ASN A 45 -8.13 0.51 4.98
CA ASN A 45 -9.12 1.42 4.43
C ASN A 45 -8.39 2.75 4.17
N ALA A 46 -8.59 3.38 3.01
CA ALA A 46 -7.97 4.67 2.69
C ALA A 46 -8.29 5.78 3.71
N ALA A 47 -9.55 5.85 4.18
CA ALA A 47 -9.95 6.77 5.24
C ALA A 47 -9.22 6.46 6.56
N GLU A 48 -9.06 5.19 6.91
CA GLU A 48 -8.31 4.81 8.11
C GLU A 48 -6.83 5.18 7.97
N ILE A 49 -6.18 4.86 6.85
CA ILE A 49 -4.78 5.24 6.58
C ILE A 49 -4.62 6.77 6.68
N SER A 50 -5.57 7.55 6.16
CA SER A 50 -5.50 9.02 6.21
C SER A 50 -5.56 9.60 7.62
N LYS A 51 -6.16 8.90 8.60
CA LYS A 51 -6.17 9.36 9.99
C LYS A 51 -4.78 9.32 10.65
N HIS A 52 -3.86 8.52 10.11
CA HIS A 52 -2.49 8.36 10.62
C HIS A 52 -1.47 9.20 9.83
N SER A 53 -1.93 10.12 8.98
CA SER A 53 -1.06 11.09 8.27
C SER A 53 -1.64 12.50 8.36
N LYS A 54 -0.79 13.51 8.12
CA LYS A 54 -1.25 14.87 7.82
C LYS A 54 -1.81 14.99 6.39
N ASP A 55 -1.52 13.99 5.56
CA ASP A 55 -2.01 13.92 4.20
C ASP A 55 -3.52 13.65 4.16
N GLY A 56 -4.22 14.38 3.29
CA GLY A 56 -5.65 14.16 3.06
C GLY A 56 -5.93 12.82 2.37
N ILE A 57 -7.19 12.38 2.45
CA ILE A 57 -7.64 11.11 1.88
C ILE A 57 -7.34 10.97 0.37
N ASN A 58 -7.38 12.07 -0.38
CA ASN A 58 -7.06 12.09 -1.81
C ASN A 58 -5.58 11.76 -2.10
N ALA A 59 -4.67 12.18 -1.22
CA ALA A 59 -3.26 11.84 -1.31
C ALA A 59 -3.05 10.34 -1.06
N VAL A 60 -3.76 9.76 -0.09
CA VAL A 60 -3.77 8.32 0.16
C VAL A 60 -4.32 7.55 -1.04
N TYR A 61 -5.46 7.95 -1.60
CA TYR A 61 -6.04 7.30 -2.78
C TYR A 61 -5.10 7.30 -3.99
N SER A 62 -4.49 8.45 -4.28
CA SER A 62 -3.53 8.55 -5.39
C SER A 62 -2.29 7.69 -5.16
N GLY A 63 -1.79 7.62 -3.93
CA GLY A 63 -0.69 6.72 -3.57
C GLY A 63 -1.07 5.23 -3.70
N LEU A 64 -2.26 4.84 -3.23
CA LEU A 64 -2.75 3.47 -3.37
C LEU A 64 -2.94 3.08 -4.85
N LYS A 65 -3.45 4.00 -5.68
CA LYS A 65 -3.60 3.76 -7.14
C LYS A 65 -2.24 3.52 -7.80
N GLU A 66 -1.23 4.29 -7.41
CA GLU A 66 0.14 4.12 -7.88
C GLU A 66 0.72 2.77 -7.45
N LEU A 67 0.53 2.37 -6.18
CA LEU A 67 0.98 1.08 -5.67
C LEU A 67 0.32 -0.12 -6.37
N VAL A 68 -0.96 0.01 -6.74
CA VAL A 68 -1.66 -1.00 -7.54
C VAL A 68 -1.04 -1.15 -8.92
N LYS A 69 -0.85 -0.02 -9.62
CA LYS A 69 -0.21 -0.01 -10.95
C LYS A 69 1.22 -0.59 -10.91
N ALA A 70 1.94 -0.34 -9.82
CA ALA A 70 3.29 -0.84 -9.61
C ALA A 70 3.35 -2.28 -9.06
N LYS A 71 2.20 -2.96 -8.88
CA LYS A 71 2.06 -4.33 -8.37
C LYS A 71 2.52 -4.55 -6.92
N TYR A 72 2.69 -3.51 -6.13
CA TYR A 72 2.95 -3.65 -4.69
C TYR A 72 1.68 -3.95 -3.88
N VAL A 73 0.52 -3.54 -4.40
CA VAL A 73 -0.78 -3.74 -3.74
C VAL A 73 -1.76 -4.30 -4.76
N SER A 74 -2.57 -5.27 -4.35
CA SER A 74 -3.77 -5.67 -5.11
C SER A 74 -4.98 -5.67 -4.21
N ARG A 75 -6.16 -5.36 -4.75
CA ARG A 75 -7.42 -5.38 -4.01
C ARG A 75 -8.36 -6.43 -4.59
N LYS A 76 -9.09 -7.11 -3.71
CA LYS A 76 -10.25 -7.91 -4.08
C LYS A 76 -11.48 -7.36 -3.38
N LYS A 77 -12.56 -7.18 -4.15
CA LYS A 77 -13.87 -6.90 -3.59
C LYS A 77 -14.48 -8.20 -3.09
N LEU A 78 -14.91 -8.19 -1.83
CA LEU A 78 -15.63 -9.29 -1.20
C LEU A 78 -17.13 -9.20 -1.52
N ALA A 79 -17.86 -10.29 -1.23
CA ALA A 79 -19.29 -10.38 -1.50
C ALA A 79 -20.14 -9.39 -0.68
N ASP A 80 -19.65 -9.01 0.51
CA ASP A 80 -20.25 -8.00 1.40
C ASP A 80 -20.00 -6.55 0.92
N GLY A 81 -19.24 -6.36 -0.16
CA GLY A 81 -18.87 -5.05 -0.69
C GLY A 81 -17.56 -4.48 -0.13
N SER A 82 -16.96 -5.12 0.87
CA SER A 82 -15.69 -4.70 1.48
C SER A 82 -14.51 -4.94 0.53
N LEU A 83 -13.41 -4.21 0.74
CA LEU A 83 -12.15 -4.39 0.01
C LEU A 83 -11.11 -5.10 0.88
N CYS A 84 -10.61 -6.25 0.41
CA CYS A 84 -9.42 -6.88 0.95
C CYS A 84 -8.19 -6.40 0.19
N TYR A 85 -7.20 -5.91 0.95
CA TYR A 85 -5.89 -5.50 0.43
C TYR A 85 -4.87 -6.64 0.58
N TYR A 86 -4.13 -6.89 -0.48
CA TYR A 86 -2.99 -7.79 -0.53
C TYR A 86 -1.75 -6.94 -0.76
N ILE A 87 -0.82 -6.95 0.19
CA ILE A 87 0.39 -6.11 0.17
C ILE A 87 1.60 -7.00 -0.04
N PHE A 88 2.50 -6.58 -0.92
CA PHE A 88 3.71 -7.30 -1.27
C PHE A 88 4.91 -6.37 -1.10
N GLU A 89 5.98 -6.87 -0.49
CA GLU A 89 7.27 -6.19 -0.47
C GLU A 89 8.00 -6.35 -1.81
N ASN A 90 7.91 -7.54 -2.39
CA ASN A 90 8.43 -7.85 -3.71
C ASN A 90 7.29 -7.90 -4.73
N LYS A 91 7.18 -6.87 -5.57
CA LYS A 91 6.12 -6.75 -6.58
C LYS A 91 6.09 -7.90 -7.60
N SER A 92 7.19 -8.65 -7.77
CA SER A 92 7.25 -9.83 -8.66
C SER A 92 6.44 -11.02 -8.13
N GLU A 93 6.16 -11.05 -6.83
CA GLU A 93 5.37 -12.11 -6.18
C GLU A 93 3.86 -11.88 -6.34
N ASN A 94 3.48 -10.66 -6.71
CA ASN A 94 2.07 -10.29 -6.86
C ASN A 94 1.49 -10.79 -8.19
N ASN A 95 0.81 -11.94 -8.11
CA ASN A 95 0.05 -12.54 -9.20
C ASN A 95 -1.46 -12.26 -9.13
N ILE A 96 -1.88 -11.34 -8.23
CA ILE A 96 -3.29 -11.03 -8.02
C ILE A 96 -3.71 -9.88 -8.92
N ILE A 97 -4.68 -10.15 -9.80
CA ILE A 97 -5.33 -9.11 -10.62
C ILE A 97 -6.21 -8.24 -9.70
N ASP A 98 -5.95 -6.93 -9.68
CA ASP A 98 -6.74 -5.97 -8.92
C ASP A 98 -8.19 -5.91 -9.45
N CYS A 99 -9.16 -5.81 -8.55
CA CYS A 99 -10.56 -5.80 -8.94
C CYS A 99 -10.95 -4.63 -9.85
N TYR A 100 -10.22 -3.51 -9.83
CA TYR A 100 -10.52 -2.36 -10.69
C TYR A 100 -9.82 -2.42 -12.06
N GLU A 101 -8.75 -3.18 -12.21
CA GLU A 101 -8.12 -3.41 -13.52
C GLU A 101 -8.99 -4.27 -14.44
N LYS A 102 -9.78 -5.19 -13.86
CA LYS A 102 -10.73 -6.00 -14.64
C LYS A 102 -11.81 -5.16 -15.32
N ILE A 103 -12.31 -4.14 -14.63
CA ILE A 103 -13.44 -3.30 -15.10
C ILE A 103 -13.00 -2.42 -16.27
N ALA A 104 -11.80 -1.83 -16.19
CA ALA A 104 -11.25 -1.00 -17.27
C ALA A 104 -11.05 -1.78 -18.60
N ASN A 105 -10.75 -3.08 -18.52
CA ASN A 105 -10.62 -3.94 -19.69
C ASN A 105 -11.96 -4.51 -20.20
N GLN A 106 -13.06 -4.31 -19.46
CA GLN A 106 -14.41 -4.73 -19.86
C GLN A 106 -15.23 -3.59 -20.47
N GLU A 107 -14.88 -2.32 -20.21
CA GLU A 107 -15.58 -1.13 -20.74
C GLU A 107 -15.07 -0.64 -22.10
N ASN A 108 -14.09 -1.32 -22.71
CA ASN A 108 -13.64 -1.02 -24.07
C ASN A 108 -13.57 -2.29 -24.93
N PRO A 109 -14.71 -2.94 -25.22
CA PRO A 109 -14.77 -3.83 -26.36
C PRO A 109 -14.68 -2.95 -27.61
N ASN A 110 -13.83 -3.34 -28.57
CA ASN A 110 -13.85 -2.79 -29.93
C ASN A 110 -15.29 -2.68 -30.48
#